data_AF-A0A9P6DIF0-F1
#
_entry.id   AF-A0A9P6DIF0-F1
#
_cell.length_a   1.000
_cell.length_b   1.000
_cell.length_c   1.000
_cell.angle_alpha   90.00
_cell.angle_beta   90.00
_cell.angle_gamma   90.00
#
_symmetry.space_group_name_H-M   'P 1'
#
loop_
_entity.id
_entity.type
_entity.pdbx_description
1 polymer ?
#
loop_
_entity_poly.entity_id
_entity_poly.type
_entity_poly.pdbx_seq_one_letter_code
_entity_poly.pdbx_strand_id
1 'polypeptide(L)'
;MAFAQPFPLAAAQAAKAAAAPTFGPDLAVRLICPECRDPNPNIVEEFGSGDLVCGNCGLVLGDRIVDTRSEWRTFANDEGDDPSRVGAASDPLLEGIEQLDTVISFRDGGSGIARELQRAASRSQNSRSERNLLTAFRDISSWCDQFSLPKTISDIAKQLYKRSDEEKLLRGKPLDAVIAACIFIACRQAHVPRTFREICNLTHVSKKTLGQCYKALEQAFNLSPGATAANNASSPSTGPENLLSRYCNHLDLPPNVQSICSDIIIAARKHGIADGRSPVSIAGGAIYFTCHLLGKPKALKDISAVAGVSEGTIKLVYRLYHEASSKLVKKKWIEEGRAKPDRLPVETIR
;
A
#
# COMPACT_ATOMS: atom_id res chain seq x y z
N MET A 1 -4.05 3.11 17.05
CA MET A 1 -3.63 4.19 16.13
C MET A 1 -4.10 3.81 14.74
N ALA A 2 -5.28 4.27 14.35
CA ALA A 2 -5.88 3.99 13.06
C ALA A 2 -5.27 4.93 12.01
N PHE A 3 -4.35 4.43 11.19
CA PHE A 3 -3.81 5.15 10.05
C PHE A 3 -4.58 4.73 8.79
N ALA A 4 -5.70 5.41 8.56
CA ALA A 4 -6.35 5.47 7.25
C ALA A 4 -6.77 6.94 7.07
N GLN A 5 -5.83 7.77 6.62
CA GLN A 5 -6.22 9.04 6.02
C GLN A 5 -7.11 8.67 4.82
N PRO A 6 -8.38 9.11 4.75
CA PRO A 6 -9.20 8.87 3.58
C PRO A 6 -8.48 9.43 2.36
N PHE A 7 -8.35 8.61 1.33
CA PHE A 7 -7.73 8.98 0.07
C PHE A 7 -8.34 10.31 -0.42
N PRO A 8 -7.54 11.29 -0.89
CA PRO A 8 -8.11 12.53 -1.41
C PRO A 8 -8.96 12.18 -2.64
N LEU A 9 -10.27 12.24 -2.44
CA LEU A 9 -11.28 12.10 -3.48
C LEU A 9 -10.92 13.09 -4.60
N ALA A 10 -11.10 12.65 -5.85
CA ALA A 10 -11.00 13.56 -6.99
C ALA A 10 -11.85 14.81 -6.68
N ALA A 11 -11.31 16.00 -7.00
CA ALA A 11 -12.04 17.25 -6.82
C ALA A 11 -13.44 17.06 -7.40
N ALA A 12 -14.46 17.27 -6.56
CA ALA A 12 -15.85 17.03 -6.92
C ALA A 12 -16.12 17.70 -8.27
N GLN A 13 -16.37 16.91 -9.31
CA GLN A 13 -16.84 17.44 -10.58
C GLN A 13 -18.06 18.29 -10.26
N ALA A 14 -18.04 19.56 -10.69
CA ALA A 14 -19.10 20.51 -10.42
C ALA A 14 -20.46 19.86 -10.71
N ALA A 15 -21.30 19.79 -9.68
CA ALA A 15 -22.60 19.13 -9.72
C ALA A 15 -23.37 19.59 -10.95
N LYS A 16 -23.52 18.69 -11.93
CA LYS A 16 -24.37 18.90 -13.09
C LYS A 16 -25.80 19.03 -12.55
N ALA A 17 -26.49 20.12 -12.91
CA ALA A 17 -27.82 20.45 -12.41
C ALA A 17 -28.75 19.22 -12.46
N ALA A 18 -29.32 18.88 -11.31
CA ALA A 18 -30.20 17.73 -11.13
C ALA A 18 -31.44 17.83 -12.03
N ALA A 19 -31.68 16.81 -12.83
CA ALA A 19 -32.90 16.63 -13.61
C ALA A 19 -33.59 15.31 -13.19
N ALA A 20 -34.89 15.45 -12.88
CA ALA A 20 -35.92 14.46 -12.51
C ALA A 20 -35.74 13.72 -11.17
N PRO A 21 -36.82 13.59 -10.36
CA PRO A 21 -36.79 12.81 -9.12
C PRO A 21 -36.64 11.33 -9.47
N THR A 22 -35.42 10.84 -9.31
CA THR A 22 -35.16 9.41 -9.16
C THR A 22 -35.83 8.94 -7.87
N PHE A 23 -36.54 7.82 -7.92
CA PHE A 23 -36.96 7.11 -6.71
C PHE A 23 -35.69 6.60 -6.01
N GLY A 24 -35.06 7.48 -5.25
CA GLY A 24 -33.96 7.18 -4.35
C GLY A 24 -34.44 7.37 -2.91
N PRO A 25 -33.83 6.68 -1.93
CA PRO A 25 -34.13 6.91 -0.53
C PRO A 25 -33.83 8.38 -0.20
N ASP A 26 -34.81 9.08 0.37
CA ASP A 26 -34.63 10.44 0.85
C ASP A 26 -33.70 10.41 2.08
N LEU A 27 -32.40 10.68 1.85
CA LEU A 27 -31.37 10.69 2.89
C LEU A 27 -31.56 11.85 3.89
N ALA A 28 -32.56 12.72 3.68
CA ALA A 28 -32.93 13.79 4.61
C ALA A 28 -33.95 13.36 5.67
N VAL A 29 -34.41 12.10 5.69
CA VAL A 29 -35.32 11.62 6.73
C VAL A 29 -34.59 11.51 8.07
N ARG A 30 -34.68 12.58 8.86
CA ARG A 30 -34.33 12.54 10.28
C ARG A 30 -35.49 11.88 11.02
N LEU A 31 -35.29 10.65 11.48
CA LEU A 31 -36.17 10.02 12.45
C LEU A 31 -36.09 10.84 13.75
N ILE A 32 -37.20 11.48 14.11
CA ILE A 32 -37.34 12.30 15.32
C ILE A 32 -38.49 11.71 16.13
N CYS A 33 -38.28 11.56 17.43
CA CYS A 33 -39.33 11.12 18.32
C CYS A 33 -40.49 12.14 18.34
N PRO A 34 -41.74 11.74 18.05
CA PRO A 34 -42.87 12.66 17.97
C PRO A 34 -43.19 13.33 19.32
N GLU A 35 -42.82 12.70 20.43
CA GLU A 35 -43.06 13.20 21.79
C GLU A 35 -41.94 14.10 22.31
N CYS A 36 -40.67 13.68 22.21
CA CYS A 36 -39.56 14.49 22.70
C CYS A 36 -39.27 15.69 21.80
N ARG A 37 -39.44 15.53 20.48
CA ARG A 37 -39.10 16.53 19.45
C ARG A 37 -37.71 17.16 19.62
N ASP A 38 -36.78 16.39 20.19
CA ASP A 38 -35.42 16.84 20.41
C ASP A 38 -34.72 17.05 19.05
N PRO A 39 -34.00 18.17 18.85
CA PRO A 39 -33.28 18.43 17.61
C PRO A 39 -32.12 17.46 17.39
N ASN A 40 -31.63 16.81 18.45
CA ASN A 40 -30.67 15.72 18.43
C ASN A 40 -31.34 14.44 18.98
N PRO A 41 -32.01 13.65 18.13
CA PRO A 41 -32.77 12.49 18.58
C PRO A 41 -31.83 11.38 19.07
N ASN A 42 -32.00 10.98 20.32
CA ASN A 42 -31.33 9.81 20.90
C ASN A 42 -32.18 8.56 20.60
N ILE A 43 -31.91 7.92 19.46
CA ILE A 43 -32.62 6.71 19.01
C ILE A 43 -31.65 5.54 19.15
N VAL A 44 -32.09 4.51 19.87
CA VAL A 44 -31.33 3.30 20.14
C VAL A 44 -31.98 2.14 19.40
N GLU A 45 -31.17 1.38 18.68
CA GLU A 45 -31.62 0.15 18.01
C GLU A 45 -31.50 -1.02 18.98
N GLU A 46 -32.64 -1.53 19.46
CA GLU A 46 -32.68 -2.68 20.35
C GLU A 46 -32.85 -3.97 19.54
N PHE A 47 -31.72 -4.56 19.16
CA PHE A 47 -31.68 -5.78 18.33
C PHE A 47 -32.32 -7.02 19.01
N GLY A 48 -32.45 -7.04 20.33
CA GLY A 48 -33.02 -8.17 21.06
C GLY A 48 -34.53 -8.29 20.90
N SER A 49 -35.23 -7.16 20.87
CA SER A 49 -36.68 -7.06 20.58
C SER A 49 -36.95 -6.81 19.10
N GLY A 50 -35.97 -6.27 18.36
CA GLY A 50 -36.12 -5.85 16.97
C GLY A 50 -36.77 -4.48 16.83
N ASP A 51 -36.63 -3.60 17.83
CA ASP A 51 -37.35 -2.33 17.94
C ASP A 51 -36.40 -1.12 17.92
N LEU A 52 -36.85 -0.01 17.31
CA LEU A 52 -36.20 1.31 17.38
C LEU A 52 -36.81 2.08 18.54
N VAL A 53 -36.03 2.37 19.58
CA VAL A 53 -36.53 3.00 20.81
C VAL A 53 -35.90 4.37 21.00
N CYS A 54 -36.70 5.36 21.38
CA CYS A 54 -36.15 6.64 21.84
C CYS A 54 -35.56 6.48 23.26
N GLY A 55 -34.26 6.74 23.42
CA GLY A 55 -33.57 6.61 24.70
C GLY A 55 -34.00 7.62 25.78
N ASN A 56 -34.76 8.66 25.42
CA ASN A 56 -35.21 9.69 26.36
C ASN A 56 -36.60 9.37 26.95
N CYS A 57 -37.57 8.97 26.12
CA CYS A 57 -38.94 8.69 26.55
C CYS A 57 -39.35 7.21 26.52
N GLY A 58 -38.53 6.34 25.93
CA GLY A 58 -38.85 4.92 25.79
C GLY A 58 -39.88 4.59 24.71
N LEU A 59 -40.28 5.56 23.88
CA LEU A 59 -41.23 5.34 22.79
C LEU A 59 -40.60 4.49 21.67
N VAL A 60 -41.32 3.46 21.25
CA VAL A 60 -40.96 2.63 20.09
C VAL A 60 -41.34 3.38 18.81
N LEU A 61 -40.34 3.73 18.00
CA LEU A 61 -40.47 4.48 16.75
C LEU A 61 -40.63 3.60 15.52
N GLY A 62 -40.19 2.34 15.61
CA GLY A 62 -40.33 1.36 14.54
C GLY A 62 -40.16 -0.05 15.10
N ASP A 63 -41.05 -0.95 14.69
CA ASP A 63 -40.98 -2.37 14.99
C ASP A 63 -40.31 -3.13 13.84
N ARG A 64 -39.76 -4.31 14.14
CA ARG A 64 -39.19 -5.25 13.15
C ARG A 64 -38.04 -4.68 12.31
N ILE A 65 -37.03 -4.15 12.98
CA ILE A 65 -35.77 -3.77 12.34
C ILE A 65 -35.15 -5.01 11.69
N VAL A 66 -34.70 -4.85 10.45
CA VAL A 66 -33.84 -5.84 9.79
C VAL A 66 -32.44 -5.71 10.37
N ASP A 67 -31.94 -6.76 11.02
CA ASP A 67 -30.56 -6.79 11.45
C ASP A 67 -29.63 -6.82 10.22
N THR A 68 -28.86 -5.75 10.05
CA THR A 68 -27.86 -5.63 8.98
C THR A 68 -26.48 -6.10 9.41
N ARG A 69 -26.33 -6.51 10.68
CA ARG A 69 -25.08 -7.12 11.16
C ARG A 69 -24.86 -8.44 10.45
N SER A 70 -23.59 -8.85 10.41
CA SER A 70 -23.23 -10.14 9.84
C SER A 70 -23.96 -11.25 10.59
N GLU A 71 -24.62 -12.15 9.87
CA GLU A 71 -25.15 -13.39 10.42
C GLU A 71 -23.98 -14.28 10.85
N TRP A 72 -23.44 -14.06 12.05
CA TRP A 72 -22.24 -14.76 12.55
C TRP A 72 -22.50 -16.22 12.96
N ARG A 73 -23.70 -16.75 12.72
CA ARG A 73 -24.09 -18.10 13.14
C ARG A 73 -24.68 -18.91 12.00
N THR A 74 -23.82 -19.39 11.13
CA THR A 74 -24.04 -20.67 10.45
C THR A 74 -23.83 -21.77 11.51
N PHE A 75 -24.92 -22.22 12.16
CA PHE A 75 -24.85 -23.36 13.09
C PHE A 75 -24.43 -24.68 12.40
N ALA A 76 -24.33 -24.68 11.07
CA ALA A 76 -23.70 -25.72 10.29
C ALA A 76 -22.27 -25.27 9.90
N ASN A 77 -21.31 -25.67 10.72
CA ASN A 77 -19.89 -25.95 10.43
C ASN A 77 -19.13 -25.14 9.37
N ASP A 78 -17.88 -24.83 9.74
CA ASP A 78 -16.70 -24.37 8.98
C ASP A 78 -16.36 -25.12 7.67
N GLU A 79 -17.22 -26.04 7.21
CA GLU A 79 -17.07 -26.84 6.00
C GLU A 79 -18.47 -27.13 5.38
N GLY A 80 -19.04 -26.14 4.68
CA GLY A 80 -20.32 -26.30 3.99
C GLY A 80 -20.73 -25.07 3.17
N ASP A 81 -21.59 -25.29 2.18
CA ASP A 81 -22.26 -24.21 1.44
C ASP A 81 -23.34 -23.59 2.35
N ASP A 82 -23.36 -22.27 2.46
CA ASP A 82 -24.18 -21.51 3.42
C ASP A 82 -25.61 -21.35 2.86
N PRO A 83 -26.62 -22.08 3.40
CA PRO A 83 -27.96 -22.09 2.82
C PRO A 83 -28.74 -20.79 3.07
N SER A 84 -28.29 -19.90 3.99
CA SER A 84 -28.92 -18.59 4.19
C SER A 84 -28.34 -17.52 3.27
N ARG A 85 -27.17 -17.75 2.67
CA ARG A 85 -26.50 -16.78 1.80
C ARG A 85 -27.16 -16.69 0.44
N VAL A 86 -28.08 -15.74 0.30
CA VAL A 86 -28.77 -15.41 -0.95
C VAL A 86 -27.99 -14.48 -1.89
N GLY A 87 -26.78 -14.06 -1.51
CA GLY A 87 -25.92 -13.20 -2.32
C GLY A 87 -24.44 -13.24 -1.92
N ALA A 88 -23.56 -13.09 -2.91
CA ALA A 88 -22.12 -12.93 -2.67
C ALA A 88 -21.79 -11.47 -2.34
N ALA A 89 -20.79 -11.25 -1.48
CA ALA A 89 -20.26 -9.91 -1.26
C ALA A 89 -19.60 -9.42 -2.55
N SER A 90 -20.02 -8.26 -3.04
CA SER A 90 -19.35 -7.60 -4.16
C SER A 90 -18.03 -6.98 -3.67
N ASP A 91 -17.00 -7.05 -4.51
CA ASP A 91 -15.76 -6.33 -4.26
C ASP A 91 -15.95 -4.86 -4.67
N PRO A 92 -15.86 -3.89 -3.73
CA PRO A 92 -16.01 -2.48 -4.04
C PRO A 92 -15.02 -1.99 -5.12
N LEU A 93 -13.87 -2.63 -5.26
CA LEU A 93 -12.89 -2.27 -6.31
C LEU A 93 -13.41 -2.56 -7.71
N LEU A 94 -14.38 -3.46 -7.85
CA LEU A 94 -14.99 -3.84 -9.12
C LEU A 94 -16.40 -3.22 -9.28
N GLU A 95 -16.78 -2.29 -8.40
CA GLU A 95 -18.01 -1.52 -8.50
C GLU A 95 -18.06 -0.77 -9.85
N GLY A 96 -19.16 -0.92 -10.60
CA GLY A 96 -19.32 -0.42 -11.98
C GLY A 96 -18.97 -1.41 -13.09
N ILE A 97 -18.38 -2.55 -12.76
CA ILE A 97 -18.33 -3.72 -13.65
C ILE A 97 -19.60 -4.53 -13.39
N GLU A 98 -20.27 -5.00 -14.44
CA GLU A 98 -21.45 -5.87 -14.33
C GLU A 98 -21.04 -7.20 -13.66
N GLN A 99 -21.00 -7.22 -12.33
CA GLN A 99 -20.71 -8.41 -11.51
C GLN A 99 -21.93 -9.32 -11.34
N LEU A 100 -22.99 -9.09 -12.11
CA LEU A 100 -24.26 -9.81 -12.03
C LEU A 100 -24.24 -11.13 -12.83
N ASP A 101 -23.05 -11.58 -13.22
CA ASP A 101 -22.85 -12.81 -13.98
C ASP A 101 -22.58 -14.00 -13.04
N THR A 102 -23.32 -15.08 -13.26
CA THR A 102 -23.06 -16.37 -12.62
C THR A 102 -22.19 -17.26 -13.51
N VAL A 103 -21.25 -18.01 -12.93
CA VAL A 103 -20.43 -18.97 -13.67
C VAL A 103 -21.10 -20.34 -13.70
N ILE A 104 -21.34 -20.88 -14.89
CA ILE A 104 -21.87 -22.23 -15.08
C ILE A 104 -20.78 -23.26 -14.71
N SER A 105 -21.08 -24.18 -13.80
CA SER A 105 -20.13 -25.19 -13.32
C SER A 105 -19.89 -26.31 -14.36
N PHE A 106 -18.77 -27.03 -14.24
CA PHE A 106 -18.45 -28.21 -15.07
C PHE A 106 -19.14 -29.50 -14.61
N ARG A 107 -19.82 -29.48 -13.46
CA ARG A 107 -20.47 -30.67 -12.89
C ARG A 107 -21.88 -30.79 -13.46
N ASP A 108 -22.09 -31.83 -14.24
CA ASP A 108 -23.30 -31.98 -15.04
C ASP A 108 -23.98 -33.34 -14.88
N GLY A 109 -23.65 -34.08 -13.82
CA GLY A 109 -24.20 -35.43 -13.60
C GLY A 109 -24.04 -36.41 -14.77
N GLY A 110 -23.17 -36.11 -15.75
CA GLY A 110 -22.97 -36.91 -16.96
C GLY A 110 -23.72 -36.44 -18.22
N SER A 111 -24.47 -35.32 -18.21
CA SER A 111 -25.30 -34.92 -19.35
C SER A 111 -24.53 -34.27 -20.53
N GLY A 112 -23.35 -33.68 -20.27
CA GLY A 112 -22.48 -33.07 -21.28
C GLY A 112 -22.93 -31.68 -21.77
N ILE A 113 -24.13 -31.24 -21.38
CA ILE A 113 -24.75 -29.96 -21.72
C ILE A 113 -24.01 -28.79 -21.08
N ALA A 114 -23.50 -28.93 -19.86
CA ALA A 114 -22.75 -27.88 -19.16
C ALA A 114 -21.53 -27.40 -19.96
N ARG A 115 -20.87 -28.33 -20.68
CA ARG A 115 -19.70 -28.01 -21.52
C ARG A 115 -20.09 -27.23 -22.79
N GLU A 116 -21.31 -27.41 -23.27
CA GLU A 116 -21.85 -26.64 -24.39
C GLU A 116 -22.32 -25.25 -23.93
N LEU A 117 -23.02 -25.18 -22.80
CA LEU A 117 -23.45 -23.92 -22.18
C LEU A 117 -22.27 -23.04 -21.80
N GLN A 118 -21.17 -23.58 -21.26
CA GLN A 118 -19.95 -22.81 -21.02
C GLN A 118 -19.29 -22.31 -22.29
N ARG A 119 -19.31 -23.10 -23.37
CA ARG A 119 -18.82 -22.64 -24.67
C ARG A 119 -19.67 -21.49 -25.20
N ALA A 120 -20.99 -21.54 -25.02
CA ALA A 120 -21.88 -20.43 -25.36
C ALA A 120 -21.63 -19.20 -24.48
N ALA A 121 -21.51 -19.38 -23.16
CA ALA A 121 -21.24 -18.29 -22.20
C ALA A 121 -19.87 -17.63 -22.43
N SER A 122 -18.85 -18.40 -22.81
CA SER A 122 -17.52 -17.83 -23.14
C SER A 122 -17.55 -16.90 -24.36
N ARG A 123 -18.56 -17.05 -25.24
CA ARG A 123 -18.75 -16.18 -26.40
C ARG A 123 -19.50 -14.88 -26.05
N SER A 124 -20.29 -14.87 -24.98
CA SER A 124 -21.03 -13.69 -24.51
C SER A 124 -20.24 -12.82 -23.53
N GLN A 125 -19.06 -13.25 -23.06
CA GLN A 125 -18.35 -12.58 -21.97
C GLN A 125 -17.90 -11.14 -22.26
N ASN A 126 -18.17 -10.26 -21.30
CA ASN A 126 -17.53 -9.02 -20.83
C ASN A 126 -16.89 -8.07 -21.85
N SER A 127 -17.10 -6.78 -21.65
CA SER A 127 -16.45 -5.72 -22.43
C SER A 127 -14.92 -5.91 -22.43
N ARG A 128 -14.27 -5.61 -23.57
CA ARG A 128 -12.81 -5.79 -23.73
C ARG A 128 -12.02 -5.02 -22.65
N SER A 129 -12.56 -3.88 -22.19
CA SER A 129 -12.03 -3.07 -21.09
C SER A 129 -12.01 -3.81 -19.76
N GLU A 130 -13.11 -4.48 -19.37
CA GLU A 130 -13.19 -5.21 -18.10
C GLU A 130 -12.21 -6.36 -18.02
N ARG A 131 -12.04 -7.10 -19.12
CA ARG A 131 -11.07 -8.21 -19.16
C ARG A 131 -9.64 -7.73 -18.97
N ASN A 132 -9.29 -6.58 -19.53
CA ASN A 132 -7.96 -5.98 -19.33
C ASN A 132 -7.77 -5.56 -17.87
N LEU A 133 -8.79 -4.97 -17.24
CA LEU A 133 -8.75 -4.57 -15.84
C LEU A 133 -8.61 -5.78 -14.90
N LEU A 134 -9.39 -6.84 -15.11
CA LEU A 134 -9.29 -8.09 -14.34
C LEU A 134 -7.93 -8.77 -14.51
N THR A 135 -7.36 -8.73 -15.72
CA THR A 135 -6.01 -9.25 -15.97
C THR A 135 -4.97 -8.44 -15.19
N ALA A 136 -5.05 -7.11 -15.23
CA ALA A 136 -4.17 -6.24 -14.47
C ALA A 136 -4.28 -6.46 -12.94
N PHE A 137 -5.49 -6.69 -12.41
CA PHE A 137 -5.69 -7.01 -10.99
C PHE A 137 -5.05 -8.34 -10.57
N ARG A 138 -5.08 -9.35 -11.46
CA ARG A 138 -4.37 -10.62 -11.24
C ARG A 138 -2.86 -10.42 -11.23
N ASP A 139 -2.33 -9.63 -12.17
CA ASP A 139 -0.90 -9.33 -12.25
C ASP A 139 -0.42 -8.51 -11.05
N ILE A 140 -1.19 -7.50 -10.61
CA ILE A 140 -0.93 -6.74 -9.38
C ILE A 140 -0.85 -7.69 -8.17
N SER A 141 -1.80 -8.62 -8.04
CA SER A 141 -1.84 -9.55 -6.92
C SER A 141 -0.63 -10.50 -6.96
N SER A 142 -0.34 -11.12 -8.11
CA SER A 142 0.82 -11.99 -8.32
C SER A 142 2.15 -11.31 -7.99
N TRP A 143 2.35 -10.06 -8.43
CA TRP A 143 3.58 -9.31 -8.16
C TRP A 143 3.68 -8.85 -6.71
N CYS A 144 2.57 -8.50 -6.07
CA CYS A 144 2.55 -8.19 -4.65
C CYS A 144 2.90 -9.42 -3.80
N ASP A 145 2.39 -10.59 -4.16
CA ASP A 145 2.68 -11.85 -3.49
C ASP A 145 4.16 -12.24 -3.64
N GLN A 146 4.75 -12.05 -4.82
CA GLN A 146 6.20 -12.26 -5.04
C GLN A 146 7.08 -11.32 -4.20
N PHE A 147 6.62 -10.10 -3.93
CA PHE A 147 7.29 -9.18 -3.01
C PHE A 147 6.94 -9.40 -1.53
N SER A 148 6.10 -10.39 -1.20
CA SER A 148 5.54 -10.62 0.13
C SER A 148 4.89 -9.36 0.74
N LEU A 149 4.19 -8.59 -0.10
CA LEU A 149 3.51 -7.37 0.35
C LEU A 149 2.16 -7.72 0.99
N PRO A 150 1.75 -6.99 2.05
CA PRO A 150 0.43 -7.18 2.66
C PRO A 150 -0.70 -6.86 1.67
N LYS A 151 -1.84 -7.53 1.83
CA LYS A 151 -3.05 -7.35 0.99
C LYS A 151 -3.48 -5.88 0.90
N THR A 152 -3.35 -5.11 1.97
CA THR A 152 -3.62 -3.67 2.00
C THR A 152 -2.88 -2.91 0.88
N ILE A 153 -1.63 -3.26 0.58
CA ILE A 153 -0.86 -2.62 -0.49
C ILE A 153 -1.35 -3.07 -1.86
N SER A 154 -1.72 -4.35 -2.01
CA SER A 154 -2.32 -4.87 -3.24
C SER A 154 -3.63 -4.14 -3.57
N ASP A 155 -4.48 -3.91 -2.57
CA ASP A 155 -5.78 -3.27 -2.77
C ASP A 155 -5.63 -1.77 -3.09
N ILE A 156 -4.69 -1.07 -2.44
CA ILE A 156 -4.33 0.32 -2.81
C ILE A 156 -3.80 0.36 -4.25
N ALA A 157 -2.96 -0.59 -4.66
CA ALA A 157 -2.42 -0.65 -6.02
C ALA A 157 -3.52 -0.90 -7.06
N LYS A 158 -4.50 -1.77 -6.79
CA LYS A 158 -5.67 -2.01 -7.64
C LYS A 158 -6.53 -0.75 -7.77
N GLN A 159 -6.77 -0.04 -6.67
CA GLN A 159 -7.53 1.21 -6.67
C GLN A 159 -6.83 2.29 -7.51
N LEU A 160 -5.50 2.45 -7.34
CA LEU A 160 -4.69 3.36 -8.15
C LEU A 160 -4.74 3.01 -9.64
N TYR A 161 -4.66 1.72 -9.97
CA TYR A 161 -4.74 1.26 -11.35
C TYR A 161 -6.11 1.56 -11.97
N LYS A 162 -7.20 1.22 -11.29
CA LYS A 162 -8.57 1.49 -11.76
C LYS A 162 -8.78 2.97 -12.05
N ARG A 163 -8.41 3.83 -11.10
CA ARG A 163 -8.52 5.28 -11.27
C ARG A 163 -7.66 5.78 -12.45
N SER A 164 -6.46 5.23 -12.62
CA SER A 164 -5.57 5.59 -13.73
C SER A 164 -6.13 5.22 -15.10
N ASP A 165 -6.86 4.11 -15.18
CA ASP A 165 -7.51 3.63 -16.40
C ASP A 165 -8.78 4.45 -16.72
N GLU A 166 -9.60 4.75 -15.72
CA GLU A 166 -10.80 5.61 -15.85
C GLU A 166 -10.46 7.03 -16.33
N GLU A 167 -9.44 7.65 -15.73
CA GLU A 167 -8.96 8.99 -16.11
C GLU A 167 -8.09 8.96 -17.41
N LYS A 168 -7.81 7.77 -17.97
CA LYS A 168 -7.00 7.54 -19.19
C LYS A 168 -5.61 8.21 -19.15
N LEU A 169 -5.01 8.33 -17.97
CA LEU A 169 -3.77 9.08 -17.73
C LEU A 169 -2.54 8.50 -18.45
N LEU A 170 -2.53 7.18 -18.67
CA LEU A 170 -1.36 6.43 -19.14
C LEU A 170 -1.57 5.77 -20.49
N ARG A 171 -2.45 6.35 -21.32
CA ARG A 171 -2.76 5.82 -22.65
C ARG A 171 -1.50 5.70 -23.52
N GLY A 172 -1.20 4.48 -23.98
CA GLY A 172 -0.04 4.17 -24.83
C GLY A 172 1.24 3.78 -24.09
N LYS A 173 1.23 3.74 -22.75
CA LYS A 173 2.31 3.10 -21.97
C LYS A 173 2.09 1.59 -21.88
N PRO A 174 3.15 0.77 -21.77
CA PRO A 174 2.99 -0.66 -21.60
C PRO A 174 2.31 -0.96 -20.26
N LEU A 175 1.36 -1.91 -20.27
CA LEU A 175 0.54 -2.28 -19.11
C LEU A 175 1.39 -2.59 -17.88
N ASP A 176 2.45 -3.38 -18.06
CA ASP A 176 3.37 -3.77 -17.01
C ASP A 176 4.04 -2.57 -16.30
N ALA A 177 4.35 -1.52 -17.06
CA ALA A 177 4.95 -0.31 -16.48
C ALA A 177 3.94 0.51 -15.68
N VAL A 178 2.67 0.50 -16.10
CA VAL A 178 1.57 1.15 -15.37
C VAL A 178 1.35 0.43 -14.04
N ILE A 179 1.24 -0.89 -14.08
CA ILE A 179 1.08 -1.74 -12.90
C ILE A 179 2.26 -1.55 -11.93
N ALA A 180 3.49 -1.61 -12.44
CA ALA A 180 4.70 -1.41 -11.65
C ALA A 180 4.74 -0.03 -10.97
N ALA A 181 4.27 1.02 -11.65
CA ALA A 181 4.19 2.36 -11.09
C ALA A 181 3.12 2.45 -9.99
N CYS A 182 1.96 1.81 -10.16
CA CYS A 182 0.90 1.76 -9.15
C CYS A 182 1.38 1.06 -7.88
N ILE A 183 2.06 -0.10 -8.01
CA ILE A 183 2.65 -0.82 -6.87
C ILE A 183 3.69 0.05 -6.15
N PHE A 184 4.55 0.76 -6.90
CA PHE A 184 5.55 1.65 -6.30
C PHE A 184 4.91 2.77 -5.46
N ILE A 185 3.85 3.39 -5.98
CA ILE A 185 3.12 4.45 -5.28
C ILE A 185 2.42 3.89 -4.04
N ALA A 186 1.74 2.74 -4.16
CA ALA A 186 1.09 2.08 -3.04
C ALA A 186 2.07 1.74 -1.91
N CYS A 187 3.26 1.22 -2.26
CA CYS A 187 4.33 0.95 -1.29
C CYS A 187 4.81 2.21 -0.55
N ARG A 188 4.86 3.37 -1.24
CA ARG A 188 5.26 4.64 -0.62
C ARG A 188 4.17 5.22 0.27
N GLN A 189 2.91 5.11 -0.13
CA GLN A 189 1.77 5.53 0.69
C GLN A 189 1.66 4.70 1.98
N ALA A 190 1.95 3.39 1.90
CA ALA A 190 1.95 2.49 3.05
C ALA A 190 3.21 2.56 3.93
N HIS A 191 4.11 3.53 3.71
CA HIS A 191 5.38 3.68 4.44
C HIS A 191 6.32 2.46 4.36
N VAL A 192 6.18 1.64 3.32
CA VAL A 192 7.03 0.47 3.07
C VAL A 192 7.76 0.68 1.72
N PRO A 193 8.61 1.73 1.61
CA PRO A 193 9.13 2.15 0.31
C PRO A 193 10.01 1.07 -0.31
N ARG A 194 9.70 0.72 -1.56
CA ARG A 194 10.56 -0.09 -2.42
C ARG A 194 11.42 0.82 -3.29
N THR A 195 12.58 0.35 -3.71
CA THR A 195 13.42 1.07 -4.67
C THR A 195 12.95 0.78 -6.09
N PHE A 196 13.17 1.73 -7.01
CA PHE A 196 12.87 1.50 -8.43
C PHE A 196 13.57 0.25 -8.98
N ARG A 197 14.77 -0.07 -8.49
CA ARG A 197 15.55 -1.22 -8.97
C ARG A 197 14.93 -2.55 -8.52
N GLU A 198 14.41 -2.63 -7.30
CA GLU A 198 13.68 -3.81 -6.82
C GLU A 198 12.49 -4.10 -7.73
N ILE A 199 11.66 -3.08 -8.03
CA ILE A 199 10.48 -3.25 -8.88
C ILE A 199 10.85 -3.59 -10.32
N CYS A 200 11.83 -2.89 -10.91
CA CYS A 200 12.30 -3.18 -12.25
C CYS A 200 12.84 -4.61 -12.41
N ASN A 201 13.48 -5.16 -11.37
CA ASN A 201 13.99 -6.53 -11.40
C ASN A 201 12.87 -7.56 -11.46
N LEU A 202 11.71 -7.28 -10.83
CA LEU A 202 10.56 -8.18 -10.84
C LEU A 202 9.75 -8.07 -12.13
N THR A 203 9.43 -6.84 -12.54
CA THR A 203 8.48 -6.59 -13.63
C THR A 203 9.16 -6.58 -15.01
N HIS A 204 10.50 -6.68 -15.04
CA HIS A 204 11.32 -6.53 -16.25
C HIS A 204 11.12 -5.19 -17.00
N VAL A 205 10.49 -4.22 -16.36
CA VAL A 205 10.26 -2.88 -16.93
C VAL A 205 11.51 -2.04 -16.80
N SER A 206 11.86 -1.31 -17.87
CA SER A 206 12.99 -0.39 -17.84
C SER A 206 12.80 0.74 -16.81
N LYS A 207 13.86 1.10 -16.09
CA LYS A 207 13.85 2.18 -15.08
C LYS A 207 13.36 3.52 -15.65
N LYS A 208 13.66 3.81 -16.93
CA LYS A 208 13.22 5.03 -17.62
C LYS A 208 11.71 5.04 -17.82
N THR A 209 11.14 3.93 -18.29
CA THR A 209 9.69 3.79 -18.51
C THR A 209 8.92 3.88 -17.20
N LEU A 210 9.41 3.18 -16.16
CA LEU A 210 8.83 3.22 -14.81
C LEU A 210 8.85 4.64 -14.24
N GLY A 211 9.96 5.36 -14.37
CA GLY A 211 10.08 6.75 -13.92
C GLY A 211 9.15 7.73 -14.65
N GLN A 212 8.88 7.51 -15.95
CA GLN A 212 7.91 8.30 -16.71
C GLN A 212 6.47 8.05 -16.23
N CYS A 213 6.09 6.79 -16.03
CA CYS A 213 4.75 6.44 -15.55
C CYS A 213 4.53 6.93 -14.12
N TYR A 214 5.54 6.78 -13.25
CA TYR A 214 5.53 7.31 -11.89
C TYR A 214 5.27 8.82 -11.86
N LYS A 215 5.99 9.62 -12.66
CA LYS A 215 5.81 11.07 -12.71
C LYS A 215 4.42 11.48 -13.20
N ALA A 216 3.91 10.78 -14.22
CA ALA A 216 2.57 11.04 -14.74
C ALA A 216 1.49 10.77 -13.68
N LEU A 217 1.59 9.66 -12.95
CA LEU A 217 0.66 9.34 -11.85
C LEU A 217 0.81 10.27 -10.65
N GLU A 218 2.03 10.64 -10.28
CA GLU A 218 2.30 11.58 -9.19
C GLU A 218 1.67 12.96 -9.47
N GLN A 219 1.78 13.44 -10.71
CA GLN A 219 1.16 14.68 -11.16
C GLN A 219 -0.37 14.60 -11.17
N ALA A 220 -0.94 13.51 -11.70
CA ALA A 220 -2.38 13.36 -11.80
C ALA A 220 -3.08 13.21 -10.44
N PHE A 221 -2.47 12.47 -9.52
CA PHE A 221 -3.04 12.23 -8.20
C PHE A 221 -2.66 13.28 -7.16
N ASN A 222 -1.99 14.37 -7.55
CA ASN A 222 -1.50 15.43 -6.66
C ASN A 222 -0.80 14.86 -5.42
N LEU A 223 -0.06 13.75 -5.58
CA LEU A 223 0.70 13.11 -4.50
C LEU A 223 1.96 13.91 -4.13
N SER A 224 2.16 15.05 -4.80
CA SER A 224 3.17 16.03 -4.46
C SER A 224 2.81 16.71 -3.12
N PRO A 225 3.79 16.90 -2.21
CA PRO A 225 3.58 17.62 -0.96
C PRO A 225 3.47 19.10 -1.31
N GLY A 226 2.24 19.56 -1.48
CA GLY A 226 1.98 20.94 -1.87
C GLY A 226 0.50 21.26 -2.09
N ALA A 227 -0.38 20.28 -2.24
CA ALA A 227 -1.82 20.52 -2.41
C ALA A 227 -2.59 20.72 -1.08
N THR A 228 -2.00 20.37 0.07
CA THR A 228 -2.53 20.71 1.41
C THR A 228 -1.42 21.25 2.29
N ALA A 229 -1.27 22.58 2.26
CA ALA A 229 -0.43 23.33 3.17
C ALA A 229 -0.84 23.08 4.63
N ALA A 230 -0.01 22.40 5.41
CA ALA A 230 0.09 22.56 6.87
C ALA A 230 1.15 21.66 7.54
N ASN A 231 1.62 20.58 6.90
CA ASN A 231 2.61 19.72 7.54
C ASN A 231 3.83 19.52 6.64
N ASN A 232 4.95 19.96 7.18
CA ASN A 232 6.31 19.89 6.65
C ASN A 232 6.82 18.43 6.62
N ALA A 233 6.04 17.53 6.02
CA ALA A 233 6.49 16.22 5.62
C ALA A 233 6.76 16.33 4.13
N SER A 234 8.03 16.56 3.78
CA SER A 234 8.57 16.15 2.48
C SER A 234 7.85 14.88 2.03
N SER A 235 7.43 14.81 0.76
CA SER A 235 6.95 13.59 0.08
C SER A 235 7.66 12.43 0.71
N PRO A 236 7.01 11.32 1.15
CA PRO A 236 7.66 10.20 1.84
C PRO A 236 8.76 9.68 0.93
N SER A 237 9.88 10.39 1.00
CA SER A 237 11.10 10.22 0.27
C SER A 237 11.61 8.98 0.92
N THR A 238 12.08 8.05 0.11
CA THR A 238 12.66 6.81 0.58
C THR A 238 13.85 7.17 1.45
N GLY A 239 13.59 7.44 2.73
CA GLY A 239 14.57 7.82 3.70
C GLY A 239 15.53 6.64 3.84
N PRO A 240 16.83 6.89 3.94
CA PRO A 240 17.82 5.82 4.15
C PRO A 240 17.45 4.92 5.34
N GLU A 241 16.83 5.48 6.39
CA GLU A 241 16.30 4.73 7.55
C GLU A 241 15.28 3.64 7.19
N ASN A 242 14.36 3.92 6.25
CA ASN A 242 13.30 2.96 5.90
C ASN A 242 13.85 1.76 5.11
N LEU A 243 14.96 1.93 4.39
CA LEU A 243 15.63 0.87 3.65
C LEU A 243 16.51 0.01 4.56
N LEU A 244 17.05 0.61 5.63
CA LEU A 244 18.03 -0.01 6.52
C LEU A 244 17.51 -1.31 7.13
N SER A 245 16.27 -1.32 7.63
CA SER A 245 15.68 -2.52 8.25
C SER A 245 15.72 -3.72 7.30
N ARG A 246 15.35 -3.51 6.04
CA ARG A 246 15.36 -4.57 5.02
C ARG A 246 16.78 -5.02 4.70
N TYR A 247 17.70 -4.08 4.48
CA TYR A 247 19.08 -4.40 4.11
C TYR A 247 19.81 -5.13 5.23
N CYS A 248 19.62 -4.73 6.49
CA CYS A 248 20.18 -5.44 7.64
C CYS A 248 19.64 -6.87 7.75
N ASN A 249 18.35 -7.08 7.52
CA ASN A 249 17.74 -8.41 7.53
C ASN A 249 18.27 -9.31 6.41
N HIS A 250 18.45 -8.77 5.19
CA HIS A 250 19.01 -9.55 4.06
C HIS A 250 20.51 -9.86 4.23
N LEU A 251 21.21 -9.11 5.09
CA LEU A 251 22.64 -9.34 5.40
C LEU A 251 22.84 -10.17 6.67
N ASP A 252 21.77 -10.68 7.29
CA ASP A 252 21.78 -11.40 8.57
C ASP A 252 22.53 -10.64 9.67
N LEU A 253 22.29 -9.33 9.76
CA LEU A 253 22.90 -8.48 10.78
C LEU A 253 22.03 -8.46 12.05
N PRO A 254 22.63 -8.46 13.25
CA PRO A 254 21.88 -8.37 14.50
C PRO A 254 21.19 -7.01 14.65
N PRO A 255 20.08 -6.93 15.41
CA PRO A 255 19.31 -5.69 15.60
C PRO A 255 20.14 -4.55 16.23
N ASN A 256 21.17 -4.89 16.99
CA ASN A 256 22.12 -3.91 17.56
C ASN A 256 22.82 -3.09 16.46
N VAL A 257 23.18 -3.71 15.33
CA VAL A 257 23.84 -3.03 14.20
C VAL A 257 22.85 -2.09 13.50
N GLN A 258 21.60 -2.52 13.34
CA GLN A 258 20.54 -1.73 12.71
C GLN A 258 20.26 -0.44 13.49
N SER A 259 20.12 -0.52 14.82
CA SER A 259 19.87 0.65 15.67
C SER A 259 21.02 1.67 15.59
N ILE A 260 22.27 1.20 15.68
CA ILE A 260 23.46 2.05 15.59
C ILE A 260 23.59 2.67 14.20
N CYS A 261 23.30 1.91 13.14
CA CYS A 261 23.35 2.42 11.78
C CYS A 261 22.29 3.50 11.54
N SER A 262 21.08 3.35 12.08
CA SER A 262 20.05 4.39 12.02
C SER A 262 20.50 5.67 12.73
N ASP A 263 21.10 5.54 13.91
CA ASP A 263 21.66 6.67 14.64
C ASP A 263 22.76 7.41 13.85
N ILE A 264 23.64 6.67 13.16
CA ILE A 264 24.69 7.24 12.31
C ILE A 264 24.09 8.00 11.13
N ILE A 265 23.05 7.47 10.49
CA ILE A 265 22.38 8.14 9.36
C ILE A 265 21.70 9.43 9.83
N ILE A 266 21.05 9.42 11.00
CA ILE A 266 20.43 10.61 11.60
C ILE A 266 21.51 11.66 11.94
N ALA A 267 22.64 11.24 12.51
CA ALA A 267 23.77 12.13 12.79
C ALA A 267 24.38 12.70 11.50
N ALA A 268 24.54 11.87 10.47
CA ALA A 268 25.03 12.29 9.15
C ALA A 268 24.14 13.35 8.53
N ARG A 269 22.81 13.17 8.54
CA ARG A 269 21.85 14.17 8.05
C ARG A 269 21.95 15.48 8.84
N LYS A 270 22.09 15.43 10.17
CA LYS A 270 22.23 16.64 11.00
C LYS A 270 23.49 17.45 10.69
N HIS A 271 24.56 16.78 10.26
CA HIS A 271 25.83 17.41 9.92
C HIS A 271 26.00 17.69 8.41
N GLY A 272 24.97 17.44 7.59
CA GLY A 272 25.04 17.60 6.13
C GLY A 272 26.06 16.67 5.44
N ILE A 273 26.39 15.54 6.08
CA ILE A 273 27.38 14.59 5.56
C ILE A 273 26.70 13.72 4.50
N ALA A 274 27.32 13.65 3.32
CA ALA A 274 26.80 12.96 2.13
C ALA A 274 25.53 13.57 1.52
N ASP A 275 25.28 14.86 1.75
CA ASP A 275 24.24 15.63 1.04
C ASP A 275 24.48 15.59 -0.48
N GLY A 276 23.41 15.36 -1.25
CA GLY A 276 23.46 15.18 -2.70
C GLY A 276 23.74 13.74 -3.17
N ARG A 277 23.96 12.78 -2.27
CA ARG A 277 24.03 11.36 -2.62
C ARG A 277 22.66 10.69 -2.52
N SER A 278 22.47 9.61 -3.28
CA SER A 278 21.21 8.89 -3.29
C SER A 278 20.97 8.20 -1.92
N PRO A 279 19.73 8.17 -1.40
CA PRO A 279 19.41 7.52 -0.13
C PRO A 279 19.85 6.05 -0.05
N VAL A 280 19.82 5.33 -1.17
CA VAL A 280 20.26 3.93 -1.26
C VAL A 280 21.77 3.82 -1.05
N SER A 281 22.56 4.74 -1.64
CA SER A 281 24.01 4.79 -1.46
C SER A 281 24.39 5.17 -0.02
N ILE A 282 23.65 6.10 0.57
CA ILE A 282 23.80 6.53 1.98
C ILE A 282 23.57 5.34 2.91
N ALA A 283 22.47 4.60 2.73
CA ALA A 283 22.17 3.41 3.51
C ALA A 283 23.26 2.31 3.34
N GLY A 284 23.67 2.01 2.11
CA GLY A 284 24.72 1.01 1.85
C GLY A 284 26.08 1.37 2.47
N GLY A 285 26.49 2.64 2.35
CA GLY A 285 27.73 3.13 2.97
C GLY A 285 27.66 3.13 4.50
N ALA A 286 26.50 3.47 5.07
CA ALA A 286 26.30 3.48 6.52
C ALA A 286 26.35 2.06 7.11
N ILE A 287 25.77 1.08 6.41
CA ILE A 287 25.85 -0.34 6.80
C ILE A 287 27.31 -0.79 6.79
N TYR A 288 28.04 -0.52 5.70
CA TYR A 288 29.45 -0.90 5.59
C TYR A 288 30.29 -0.28 6.72
N PHE A 289 30.14 1.02 6.97
CA PHE A 289 30.81 1.73 8.06
C PHE A 289 30.50 1.10 9.44
N THR A 290 29.21 0.84 9.71
CA THR A 290 28.76 0.31 11.01
C THR A 290 29.22 -1.13 11.24
N CYS A 291 29.20 -1.97 10.20
CA CYS A 291 29.69 -3.35 10.23
C CYS A 291 31.18 -3.42 10.62
N HIS A 292 32.00 -2.53 10.04
CA HIS A 292 33.42 -2.43 10.40
C HIS A 292 33.63 -1.89 11.82
N LEU A 293 32.88 -0.85 12.21
CA LEU A 293 32.96 -0.25 13.54
C LEU A 293 32.67 -1.26 14.67
N LEU A 294 31.69 -2.15 14.45
CA LEU A 294 31.27 -3.19 15.40
C LEU A 294 32.08 -4.49 15.30
N GLY A 295 33.01 -4.60 14.34
CA GLY A 295 33.82 -5.80 14.13
C GLY A 295 33.06 -6.99 13.54
N LYS A 296 31.97 -6.74 12.81
CA LYS A 296 31.22 -7.74 12.02
C LYS A 296 31.31 -7.40 10.53
N PRO A 297 32.50 -7.47 9.91
CA PRO A 297 32.69 -7.07 8.53
C PRO A 297 31.85 -7.96 7.60
N LYS A 298 31.19 -7.32 6.62
CA LYS A 298 30.50 -8.00 5.51
C LYS A 298 31.20 -7.60 4.22
N ALA A 299 31.24 -8.51 3.25
CA ALA A 299 31.89 -8.22 1.99
C ALA A 299 31.16 -7.11 1.24
N LEU A 300 31.90 -6.25 0.55
CA LEU A 300 31.35 -5.13 -0.22
C LEU A 300 30.39 -5.61 -1.31
N LYS A 301 30.71 -6.76 -1.91
CA LYS A 301 29.89 -7.44 -2.91
C LYS A 301 28.50 -7.82 -2.38
N ASP A 302 28.43 -8.29 -1.14
CA ASP A 302 27.16 -8.69 -0.51
C ASP A 302 26.27 -7.46 -0.25
N ILE A 303 26.88 -6.39 0.27
CA ILE A 303 26.18 -5.12 0.50
C ILE A 303 25.73 -4.49 -0.83
N SER A 304 26.58 -4.56 -1.86
CA SER A 304 26.28 -4.10 -3.22
C SER A 304 25.11 -4.85 -3.83
N ALA A 305 25.06 -6.19 -3.65
CA ALA A 305 23.97 -7.02 -4.13
C ALA A 305 22.63 -6.67 -3.48
N VAL A 306 22.62 -6.49 -2.15
CA VAL A 306 21.41 -6.14 -1.38
C VAL A 306 20.93 -4.72 -1.65
N ALA A 307 21.84 -3.73 -1.67
CA ALA A 307 21.47 -2.34 -1.92
C ALA A 307 21.18 -2.06 -3.41
N GLY A 308 21.69 -2.88 -4.34
CA GLY A 308 21.56 -2.66 -5.77
C GLY A 308 22.36 -1.46 -6.29
N VAL A 309 23.45 -1.12 -5.62
CA VAL A 309 24.32 0.04 -5.86
C VAL A 309 25.75 -0.45 -6.13
N SER A 310 26.52 0.24 -6.98
CA SER A 310 27.88 -0.21 -7.32
C SER A 310 28.83 -0.11 -6.12
N GLU A 311 29.78 -1.04 -6.03
CA GLU A 311 30.79 -1.06 -4.97
C GLU A 311 31.52 0.30 -4.85
N GLY A 312 31.90 0.91 -5.97
CA GLY A 312 32.57 2.22 -5.97
C GLY A 312 31.74 3.36 -5.38
N THR A 313 30.40 3.32 -5.51
CA THR A 313 29.55 4.35 -4.89
C THR A 313 29.40 4.13 -3.38
N ILE A 314 29.40 2.88 -2.92
CA ILE A 314 29.44 2.55 -1.48
C ILE A 314 30.77 3.02 -0.87
N LYS A 315 31.90 2.76 -1.55
CA LYS A 315 33.23 3.23 -1.13
C LYS A 315 33.30 4.75 -1.00
N LEU A 316 32.70 5.47 -1.94
CA LEU A 316 32.69 6.93 -1.93
C LEU A 316 31.93 7.48 -0.70
N VAL A 317 30.78 6.91 -0.38
CA VAL A 317 30.00 7.30 0.81
C VAL A 317 30.74 6.90 2.09
N TYR A 318 31.35 5.71 2.12
CA TYR A 318 32.16 5.25 3.24
C TYR A 318 33.31 6.22 3.55
N ARG A 319 33.99 6.75 2.53
CA ARG A 319 35.05 7.76 2.71
C ARG A 319 34.55 9.00 3.45
N LEU A 320 33.39 9.52 3.06
CA LEU A 320 32.77 10.67 3.74
C LEU A 320 32.45 10.36 5.20
N TYR A 321 31.99 9.14 5.50
CA TYR A 321 31.75 8.71 6.88
C TYR A 321 33.04 8.49 7.67
N HIS A 322 34.10 8.01 7.03
CA HIS A 322 35.39 7.82 7.65
C HIS A 322 36.03 9.16 8.04
N GLU A 323 36.01 10.14 7.14
CA GLU A 323 36.50 11.52 7.39
C GLU A 323 35.74 12.20 8.54
N ALA A 324 34.43 11.95 8.63
CA ALA A 324 33.57 12.49 9.68
C ALA A 324 33.36 11.55 10.88
N SER A 325 34.17 10.49 11.02
CA SER A 325 34.00 9.44 12.03
C SER A 325 33.95 10.00 13.46
N SER A 326 34.74 11.04 13.75
CA SER A 326 34.78 11.73 15.05
C SER A 326 33.46 12.40 15.45
N LYS A 327 32.64 12.80 14.47
CA LYS A 327 31.33 13.45 14.68
C LYS A 327 30.17 12.45 14.69
N LEU A 328 30.32 11.34 13.97
CA LEU A 328 29.27 10.34 13.80
C LEU A 328 29.22 9.30 14.92
N VAL A 329 30.38 8.95 15.50
CA VAL A 329 30.46 7.96 16.56
C VAL A 329 30.15 8.61 17.91
N LYS A 330 29.04 8.19 18.55
CA LYS A 330 28.69 8.65 19.90
C LYS A 330 29.74 8.15 20.91
N LYS A 331 30.21 9.03 21.80
CA LYS A 331 31.19 8.70 22.87
C LYS A 331 30.74 7.50 23.73
N LYS A 332 29.43 7.38 23.98
CA LYS A 332 28.82 6.24 24.70
C LYS A 332 29.14 4.88 24.08
N TRP A 333 29.23 4.77 22.75
CA TRP A 333 29.52 3.48 22.09
C TRP A 333 30.97 3.03 22.25
N ILE A 334 31.88 3.99 22.44
CA ILE A 334 33.29 3.76 22.70
C ILE A 334 33.47 3.34 24.17
N GLU A 335 32.77 4.01 25.09
CA GLU A 335 32.74 3.69 26.53
C GLU A 335 32.15 2.31 26.82
N GLU A 336 31.12 1.89 26.07
CA GLU A 336 30.54 0.54 26.16
C GLU A 336 31.42 -0.56 25.52
N GLY A 337 32.57 -0.21 24.92
CA GLY A 337 33.46 -1.14 24.23
C GLY A 337 32.89 -1.77 22.94
N ARG A 338 31.73 -1.28 22.48
CA ARG A 338 31.00 -1.80 21.31
C ARG A 338 31.60 -1.29 19.99
N ALA A 339 32.09 -0.06 19.97
CA ALA A 339 32.66 0.58 18.79
C ALA A 339 34.18 0.75 18.95
N LYS A 340 34.97 0.18 18.03
CA LYS A 340 36.41 0.42 17.96
C LYS A 340 36.76 1.16 16.65
N PRO A 341 37.12 2.45 16.70
CA PRO A 341 37.43 3.22 15.50
C PRO A 341 38.66 2.66 14.76
N ASP A 342 39.58 2.00 15.47
CA ASP A 342 40.78 1.39 14.89
C ASP A 342 40.50 0.22 13.91
N ARG A 343 39.27 -0.32 13.91
CA ARG A 343 38.85 -1.42 13.02
C ARG A 343 38.38 -0.93 11.65
N LEU A 344 38.28 0.37 11.45
CA LEU A 344 37.86 0.94 10.18
C LEU A 344 38.98 0.71 9.15
N PRO A 345 38.71 0.01 8.03
CA PRO A 345 39.72 -0.15 7.00
C PRO A 345 40.06 1.23 6.42
N VAL A 346 41.33 1.61 6.53
CA VAL A 346 41.91 2.73 5.80
C VAL A 346 42.13 2.23 4.38
N GLU A 347 41.10 2.33 3.53
CA GLU A 347 41.26 1.95 2.12
C GLU A 347 42.19 2.97 1.43
N THR A 348 43.48 2.64 1.36
CA THR A 348 44.45 3.31 0.49
C THR A 348 44.05 3.13 -0.97
N ILE A 349 43.96 4.25 -1.66
CA ILE A 349 43.55 4.40 -3.06
C ILE A 349 44.45 3.54 -3.97
N ARG A 350 43.84 2.65 -4.75
CA ARG A 350 44.23 2.39 -6.14
C ARG A 350 42.99 2.37 -7.00
#